data_AF-A0A243SBW8-F1
#
_entry.id   AF-A0A243SBW8-F1
#
_cell.length_a   1.000
_cell.length_b   1.000
_cell.length_c   1.000
_cell.angle_alpha   90.00
_cell.angle_beta   90.00
_cell.angle_gamma   90.00
#
_symmetry.space_group_name_H-M   'P 1'
#
loop_
_entity.id
_entity.type
_entity.pdbx_description
1 polymer ?
#
loop_
_entity_poly.entity_id
_entity_poly.type
_entity_poly.pdbx_seq_one_letter_code
_entity_poly.pdbx_strand_id
1 'polypeptide(L)'
;VIKLKTTEIKVNVTNEYIETELIDRGSQIFKIRERNKFNLLIDNMKVNLYFLNRSAKVNFGKIMGIPPVKYGSVFLFKNGFRVQPYGDTGDDSWGLDFRAQQGHNRTLATRDLFGRVDIISENVEQFKEVSSRDGGLVETIGYHQLMEIFKEKAHKRLERYVVGVLWGEAFLRKKYFISDSEGFKFRKDLVNDKDSDEFSIAKGNIGSKIDFIQLLKGLTDEKDIEILDYNKDLIDLVNENLEAVQPKFLKDFEKIADKINDEDLKRTFDLTQENFHRIEKEKEQAEQKANDEERKRKIAEEIAKEEVNKRKLAEKKVEIEEEKRRLAELETLKKEKERAEAQLAKIVAEQKAKEEQDKNKKLTDKNSLLNQEVSYFKATRKTLTGDDAEQLVHSIDLYVGNAASYLDSIFEKENGFSIKTKENLYYVKSNLDKALKVSQIIIKSDFDYKSSNHKVDLAKYIEDYFNDCAIARIDKLNIK
;
A
#
# COMPACT_ATOMS: atom_id res chain seq x y z
N VAL A 1 4.69 46.38 9.64
CA VAL A 1 5.58 45.19 9.48
C VAL A 1 4.86 43.88 9.81
N ILE A 2 4.28 43.70 11.01
CA ILE A 2 3.60 42.42 11.37
C ILE A 2 2.39 42.13 10.48
N LYS A 3 1.54 43.14 10.19
CA LYS A 3 0.30 42.98 9.41
C LYS A 3 0.49 42.37 8.01
N LEU A 4 1.62 42.66 7.35
CA LEU A 4 1.88 42.19 5.99
C LEU A 4 2.23 40.69 5.92
N LYS A 5 2.59 40.05 7.04
CA LYS A 5 3.06 38.66 7.08
C LYS A 5 2.11 37.71 7.82
N THR A 6 0.90 38.16 8.08
CA THR A 6 -0.12 37.41 8.82
C THR A 6 -1.38 37.27 7.99
N THR A 7 -2.17 36.24 8.26
CA THR A 7 -3.55 36.18 7.80
C THR A 7 -4.39 37.03 8.72
N GLU A 8 -5.05 38.06 8.20
CA GLU A 8 -5.90 38.97 8.95
C GLU A 8 -7.35 38.91 8.47
N ILE A 9 -8.29 39.02 9.42
CA ILE A 9 -9.70 39.31 9.13
C ILE A 9 -10.07 40.63 9.82
N LYS A 10 -10.67 41.53 9.05
CA LYS A 10 -11.21 42.79 9.52
C LYS A 10 -12.72 42.74 9.39
N VAL A 11 -13.44 43.01 10.49
CA VAL A 11 -14.90 43.16 10.50
C VAL A 11 -15.22 44.56 10.96
N ASN A 12 -15.90 45.33 10.12
CA ASN A 12 -16.40 46.66 10.46
C ASN A 12 -17.93 46.61 10.52
N VAL A 13 -18.48 46.83 11.70
CA VAL A 13 -19.91 46.92 11.95
C VAL A 13 -20.31 48.39 11.98
N THR A 14 -21.24 48.73 11.10
CA THR A 14 -21.89 50.05 11.00
C THR A 14 -23.38 49.90 11.30
N ASN A 15 -24.13 51.00 11.42
CA ASN A 15 -25.57 50.95 11.62
C ASN A 15 -26.32 50.12 10.55
N GLU A 16 -25.86 50.14 9.30
CA GLU A 16 -26.57 49.46 8.20
C GLU A 16 -25.93 48.14 7.80
N TYR A 17 -24.60 48.08 7.80
CA TYR A 17 -23.84 46.97 7.23
C TYR A 17 -22.75 46.43 8.15
N ILE A 18 -22.45 45.14 7.98
CA ILE A 18 -21.25 44.49 8.47
C ILE A 18 -20.38 44.20 7.24
N GLU A 19 -19.21 44.83 7.17
CA GLU A 19 -18.23 44.55 6.13
C GLU A 19 -17.15 43.63 6.69
N THR A 20 -16.82 42.57 5.97
CA THR A 20 -15.74 41.65 6.33
C THR A 20 -14.72 41.58 5.20
N GLU A 21 -13.44 41.78 5.54
CA GLU A 21 -12.31 41.67 4.64
C GLU A 21 -11.33 40.63 5.20
N LEU A 22 -10.97 39.64 4.38
CA LEU A 22 -9.94 38.66 4.72
C LEU A 22 -8.73 38.87 3.80
N ILE A 23 -7.56 39.02 4.40
CA ILE A 23 -6.28 39.22 3.71
C ILE A 23 -5.31 38.16 4.22
N ASP A 24 -4.60 37.48 3.32
CA ASP A 24 -3.53 36.57 3.68
C ASP A 24 -2.18 37.10 3.20
N ARG A 25 -1.30 37.43 4.15
CA ARG A 25 0.08 37.87 3.89
C ARG A 25 0.17 38.96 2.80
N GLY A 26 -0.75 39.94 2.90
CA GLY A 26 -0.85 41.08 2.00
C GLY A 26 -1.70 40.88 0.75
N SER A 27 -2.21 39.68 0.49
CA SER A 27 -3.10 39.40 -0.64
C SER A 27 -4.55 39.33 -0.20
N GLN A 28 -5.41 40.08 -0.90
CA GLN A 28 -6.84 40.09 -0.63
C GLN A 28 -7.45 38.74 -1.02
N ILE A 29 -8.14 38.10 -0.07
CA ILE A 29 -8.76 36.78 -0.25
C ILE A 29 -10.22 36.92 -0.61
N PHE A 30 -10.96 37.67 0.20
CA PHE A 30 -12.31 38.11 -0.14
C PHE A 30 -12.69 39.36 0.63
N LYS A 31 -13.66 40.09 0.08
CA LYS A 31 -14.36 41.17 0.74
C LYS A 31 -15.85 40.97 0.55
N ILE A 32 -16.59 40.99 1.66
CA ILE A 32 -18.04 40.78 1.66
C ILE A 32 -18.74 41.86 2.49
N ARG A 33 -20.02 42.07 2.20
CA ARG A 33 -20.90 42.98 2.91
C ARG A 33 -22.21 42.25 3.23
N GLU A 34 -22.72 42.46 4.43
CA GLU A 34 -24.04 41.95 4.83
C GLU A 34 -24.80 42.98 5.65
N ARG A 35 -26.13 42.85 5.71
CA ARG A 35 -26.96 43.76 6.52
C ARG A 35 -26.71 43.55 8.01
N ASN A 36 -26.52 44.63 8.76
CA ASN A 36 -26.39 44.57 10.21
C ASN A 36 -27.75 44.31 10.88
N LYS A 37 -27.92 43.10 11.42
CA LYS A 37 -29.11 42.69 12.19
C LYS A 37 -29.04 43.09 13.67
N PHE A 38 -27.89 43.57 14.13
CA PHE A 38 -27.59 43.94 15.51
C PHE A 38 -27.60 45.46 15.73
N ASN A 39 -28.02 46.23 14.72
CA ASN A 39 -27.92 47.68 14.69
C ASN A 39 -28.63 48.42 15.83
N LEU A 40 -29.59 47.78 16.51
CA LEU A 40 -30.25 48.35 17.69
C LEU A 40 -29.31 48.55 18.88
N LEU A 41 -28.29 47.69 19.04
CA LEU A 41 -27.35 47.73 20.17
C LEU A 41 -25.90 47.92 19.73
N ILE A 42 -25.54 47.47 18.54
CA ILE A 42 -24.19 47.51 18.00
C ILE A 42 -24.24 48.07 16.58
N ASP A 43 -23.91 49.35 16.46
CA ASP A 43 -23.81 50.11 15.22
C ASP A 43 -22.38 50.63 14.95
N ASN A 44 -21.47 50.50 15.90
CA ASN A 44 -20.07 50.89 15.76
C ASN A 44 -19.15 49.91 16.51
N MET A 45 -18.71 48.89 15.78
CA MET A 45 -17.78 47.89 16.29
C MET A 45 -16.76 47.52 15.22
N LYS A 46 -15.52 47.29 15.63
CA LYS A 46 -14.43 46.84 14.76
C LYS A 46 -13.76 45.63 15.36
N VAL A 47 -13.55 44.60 14.56
CA VAL A 47 -12.80 43.40 14.94
C VAL A 47 -11.63 43.25 13.99
N ASN A 48 -10.41 43.20 14.54
CA ASN A 48 -9.21 42.86 13.80
C ASN A 48 -8.59 41.62 14.43
N LEU A 49 -8.65 40.48 13.73
CA LEU A 49 -8.00 39.24 14.16
C LEU A 49 -6.90 38.85 13.20
N TYR A 50 -5.82 38.35 13.78
CA TYR A 50 -4.61 37.93 13.10
C TYR A 50 -4.36 36.47 13.48
N PHE A 51 -4.31 35.59 12.48
CA PHE A 51 -3.74 34.27 12.65
C PHE A 51 -2.22 34.38 12.52
N LEU A 52 -1.52 33.92 13.55
CA LEU A 52 -0.06 33.92 13.58
C LEU A 52 0.44 32.54 13.16
N ASN A 53 0.91 32.42 11.91
CA ASN A 53 1.68 31.24 11.50
C ASN A 53 3.04 31.19 12.23
N ARG A 54 3.82 30.12 12.05
CA ARG A 54 5.09 29.96 12.78
C ARG A 54 6.08 31.08 12.46
N SER A 55 6.19 31.48 11.20
CA SER A 55 7.02 32.62 10.79
C SER A 55 6.60 33.91 11.51
N ALA A 56 5.30 34.21 11.51
CA ALA A 56 4.73 35.37 12.18
C ALA A 56 4.93 35.33 13.70
N LYS A 57 4.80 34.16 14.35
CA LYS A 57 5.08 34.00 15.79
C LYS A 57 6.54 34.31 16.11
N VAL A 58 7.48 33.87 15.27
CA VAL A 58 8.91 34.17 15.42
C VAL A 58 9.17 35.67 15.23
N ASN A 59 8.59 36.27 14.19
CA ASN A 59 8.76 37.70 13.91
C ASN A 59 8.15 38.57 15.02
N PHE A 60 6.96 38.20 15.51
CA PHE A 60 6.33 38.84 16.66
C PHE A 60 7.24 38.80 17.88
N GLY A 61 7.79 37.64 18.24
CA GLY A 61 8.68 37.51 19.39
C GLY A 61 9.94 38.36 19.29
N LYS A 62 10.51 38.47 18.07
CA LYS A 62 11.67 39.34 17.80
C LYS A 62 11.35 40.82 17.97
N ILE A 63 10.17 41.27 17.50
CA ILE A 63 9.76 42.68 17.54
C ILE A 63 9.30 43.07 18.95
N MET A 64 8.48 42.24 19.59
CA MET A 64 7.81 42.56 20.85
C MET A 64 8.62 42.17 22.08
N GLY A 65 9.71 41.40 21.93
CA GLY A 65 10.55 40.92 23.03
C GLY A 65 9.92 39.84 23.91
N ILE A 66 8.66 39.47 23.64
CA ILE A 66 7.95 38.39 24.34
C ILE A 66 7.18 37.48 23.35
N PRO A 67 7.05 36.17 23.63
CA PRO A 67 6.30 35.26 22.79
C PRO A 67 4.81 35.67 22.69
N PRO A 68 4.14 35.47 21.54
CA PRO A 68 2.72 35.82 21.37
C PRO A 68 1.82 35.25 22.46
N VAL A 69 2.05 34.00 22.83
CA VAL A 69 1.31 33.27 23.87
C VAL A 69 1.33 33.97 25.23
N LYS A 70 2.41 34.71 25.56
CA LYS A 70 2.53 35.48 26.81
C LYS A 70 2.07 36.93 26.68
N TYR A 71 1.92 37.43 25.46
CA TYR A 71 1.47 38.79 25.22
C TYR A 71 -0.04 38.92 25.42
N GLY A 72 -0.78 37.89 25.02
CA GLY A 72 -2.24 37.88 25.03
C GLY A 72 -2.80 37.51 23.66
N SER A 73 -4.10 37.21 23.65
CA SER A 73 -4.81 36.76 22.44
C SER A 73 -5.58 37.93 21.80
N VAL A 74 -6.85 38.10 22.16
CA VAL A 74 -7.75 39.09 21.57
C VAL A 74 -8.25 40.04 22.65
N PHE A 75 -7.86 41.31 22.58
CA PHE A 75 -8.26 42.31 23.58
C PHE A 75 -9.60 42.95 23.25
N LEU A 76 -10.43 43.20 24.27
CA LEU A 76 -11.65 43.99 24.14
C LEU A 76 -11.42 45.44 24.61
N PHE A 77 -11.93 46.39 23.83
CA PHE A 77 -11.96 47.80 24.18
C PHE A 77 -13.37 48.35 24.02
N LYS A 78 -13.84 49.07 25.04
CA LYS A 78 -15.11 49.79 25.04
C LYS A 78 -14.83 51.28 25.15
N ASN A 79 -15.31 52.06 24.19
CA ASN A 79 -15.13 53.53 24.16
C ASN A 79 -13.66 53.96 24.34
N GLY A 80 -12.73 53.17 23.79
CA GLY A 80 -11.29 53.43 23.89
C GLY A 80 -10.59 52.86 25.13
N PHE A 81 -11.33 52.36 26.12
CA PHE A 81 -10.76 51.76 27.34
C PHE A 81 -10.73 50.24 27.25
N ARG A 82 -9.64 49.64 27.74
CA ARG A 82 -9.46 48.18 27.74
C ARG A 82 -10.36 47.55 28.81
N VAL A 83 -11.14 46.55 28.41
CA VAL A 83 -11.96 45.72 29.30
C VAL A 83 -11.18 44.46 29.66
N GLN A 84 -10.95 44.22 30.96
CA GLN A 84 -10.32 42.99 31.46
C GLN A 84 -11.39 41.94 31.79
N PRO A 85 -11.09 40.63 31.68
CA PRO A 85 -9.78 40.01 31.39
C PRO A 85 -9.53 39.67 29.91
N TYR A 86 -10.38 40.12 28.98
CA TYR A 86 -10.31 39.73 27.57
C TYR A 86 -8.88 39.87 26.98
N GLY A 87 -8.39 38.75 26.49
CA GLY A 87 -7.09 38.66 25.83
C GLY A 87 -5.92 38.43 26.78
N ASP A 88 -6.13 38.38 28.10
CA ASP A 88 -5.09 38.01 29.05
C ASP A 88 -4.67 36.54 28.92
N THR A 89 -3.46 36.24 29.37
CA THR A 89 -2.92 34.87 29.25
C THR A 89 -3.70 33.92 30.14
N GLY A 90 -4.30 32.89 29.55
CA GLY A 90 -5.10 31.89 30.26
C GLY A 90 -6.57 32.28 30.46
N ASP A 91 -6.97 33.47 30.02
CA ASP A 91 -8.37 33.87 29.93
C ASP A 91 -9.01 33.32 28.65
N ASP A 92 -10.22 32.77 28.79
CA ASP A 92 -11.04 32.30 27.67
C ASP A 92 -12.40 33.00 27.65
N SER A 93 -12.46 34.29 27.99
CA SER A 93 -13.70 35.07 27.96
C SER A 93 -14.33 35.12 26.56
N TRP A 94 -13.56 34.83 25.50
CA TRP A 94 -14.06 34.68 24.13
C TRP A 94 -14.60 33.27 23.80
N GLY A 95 -14.39 32.26 24.66
CA GLY A 95 -14.80 30.87 24.46
C GLY A 95 -14.06 30.15 23.32
N LEU A 96 -12.84 30.58 23.01
CA LEU A 96 -12.00 30.03 21.94
C LEU A 96 -11.41 28.68 22.33
N ASP A 97 -10.84 28.57 23.54
CA ASP A 97 -10.18 27.37 24.02
C ASP A 97 -11.20 26.30 24.42
N PHE A 98 -12.31 26.70 25.06
CA PHE A 98 -13.43 25.81 25.36
C PHE A 98 -13.96 25.13 24.08
N ARG A 99 -14.15 25.91 23.02
CA ARG A 99 -14.56 25.35 21.72
C ARG A 99 -13.49 24.42 21.13
N ALA A 100 -12.22 24.77 21.26
CA ALA A 100 -11.13 23.95 20.74
C ALA A 100 -11.03 22.59 21.44
N GLN A 101 -11.41 22.50 22.72
CA GLN A 101 -11.42 21.25 23.49
C GLN A 101 -12.58 20.31 23.11
N GLN A 102 -13.75 20.84 22.72
CA GLN A 102 -14.95 20.02 22.48
C GLN A 102 -15.00 19.34 21.10
N GLY A 103 -14.09 19.70 20.18
CA GLY A 103 -14.12 19.25 18.79
C GLY A 103 -13.19 18.09 18.48
N HIS A 104 -13.61 17.22 17.55
CA HIS A 104 -12.71 16.25 16.89
C HIS A 104 -11.88 16.93 15.78
N ASN A 105 -12.35 18.08 15.28
CA ASN A 105 -11.68 18.83 14.22
C ASN A 105 -10.72 19.86 14.81
N ARG A 106 -9.63 20.11 14.08
CA ARG A 106 -8.70 21.18 14.41
C ARG A 106 -9.42 22.54 14.29
N THR A 107 -9.25 23.41 15.27
CA THR A 107 -9.85 24.75 15.35
C THR A 107 -8.81 25.78 15.79
N LEU A 108 -9.11 27.08 15.66
CA LEU A 108 -8.22 28.14 16.11
C LEU A 108 -8.48 28.50 17.58
N ALA A 109 -7.44 28.33 18.41
CA ALA A 109 -7.45 28.60 19.84
C ALA A 109 -6.83 29.97 20.18
N THR A 110 -6.88 30.37 21.45
CA THR A 110 -6.27 31.64 21.93
C THR A 110 -4.80 31.78 21.54
N ARG A 111 -4.05 30.67 21.50
CA ARG A 111 -2.61 30.62 21.19
C ARG A 111 -2.27 30.85 19.71
N ASP A 112 -3.26 30.77 18.84
CA ASP A 112 -3.10 30.92 17.39
C ASP A 112 -3.51 32.30 16.89
N LEU A 113 -4.22 33.04 17.74
CA LEU A 113 -4.84 34.30 17.40
C LEU A 113 -4.23 35.45 18.19
N PHE A 114 -4.12 36.57 17.50
CA PHE A 114 -3.81 37.85 18.09
C PHE A 114 -4.82 38.86 17.57
N GLY A 115 -5.29 39.80 18.38
CA GLY A 115 -6.25 40.77 17.86
C GLY A 115 -6.82 41.75 18.84
N ARG A 116 -7.77 42.52 18.34
CA ARG A 116 -8.47 43.55 19.08
C ARG A 116 -9.91 43.66 18.59
N VAL A 117 -10.83 43.79 19.54
CA VAL A 117 -12.23 44.14 19.35
C VAL A 117 -12.44 45.51 19.97
N ASP A 118 -12.93 46.45 19.18
CA ASP A 118 -13.31 47.79 19.59
C ASP A 118 -14.82 47.93 19.47
N ILE A 119 -15.49 48.33 20.55
CA ILE A 119 -16.90 48.71 20.53
C ILE A 119 -17.04 50.16 21.01
N ILE A 120 -17.80 50.95 20.25
CA ILE A 120 -18.21 52.29 20.62
C ILE A 120 -19.72 52.24 20.85
N SER A 121 -20.15 52.54 22.07
CA SER A 121 -21.57 52.51 22.42
C SER A 121 -21.89 53.51 23.53
N GLU A 122 -22.99 54.22 23.35
CA GLU A 122 -23.59 55.08 24.38
C GLU A 122 -24.46 54.28 25.37
N ASN A 123 -24.82 53.04 25.03
CA ASN A 123 -25.67 52.20 25.85
C ASN A 123 -24.87 51.52 26.98
N VAL A 124 -24.64 52.28 28.06
CA VAL A 124 -23.79 51.87 29.18
C VAL A 124 -24.25 50.57 29.82
N GLU A 125 -25.55 50.37 29.98
CA GLU A 125 -26.12 49.19 30.65
C GLU A 125 -25.88 47.90 29.87
N GLN A 126 -25.90 47.95 28.53
CA GLN A 126 -25.70 46.76 27.69
C GLN A 126 -24.24 46.30 27.64
N PHE A 127 -23.27 47.17 27.91
CA PHE A 127 -21.85 46.81 27.88
C PHE A 127 -21.17 47.13 29.20
N LYS A 128 -21.89 46.95 30.31
CA LYS A 128 -21.38 47.25 31.65
C LYS A 128 -20.30 46.25 32.04
N GLU A 129 -19.18 46.75 32.55
CA GLU A 129 -18.12 45.92 33.14
C GLU A 129 -18.58 45.46 34.53
N VAL A 130 -18.24 44.23 34.91
CA VAL A 130 -18.50 43.77 36.28
C VAL A 130 -17.57 44.52 37.25
N SER A 131 -17.99 44.63 38.52
CA SER A 131 -17.21 45.37 39.52
C SER A 131 -15.83 44.74 39.82
N SER A 132 -15.66 43.45 39.56
CA SER A 132 -14.36 42.75 39.68
C SER A 132 -13.55 42.89 38.40
N ARG A 133 -12.23 43.06 38.51
CA ARG A 133 -11.36 43.18 37.33
C ARG A 133 -11.30 41.91 36.47
N ASP A 134 -11.67 40.76 37.05
CA ASP A 134 -11.50 39.44 36.43
C ASP A 134 -12.78 38.87 35.81
N GLY A 135 -13.91 39.59 35.83
CA GLY A 135 -15.18 39.01 35.37
C GLY A 135 -15.76 39.63 34.08
N GLY A 136 -15.03 40.51 33.39
CA GLY A 136 -15.41 40.93 32.04
C GLY A 136 -16.64 41.83 31.98
N LEU A 137 -17.46 41.62 30.95
CA LEU A 137 -18.74 42.29 30.77
C LEU A 137 -19.85 41.53 31.51
N VAL A 138 -20.82 42.27 32.04
CA VAL A 138 -22.09 41.70 32.52
C VAL A 138 -22.81 41.02 31.35
N GLU A 139 -23.34 39.83 31.57
CA GLU A 139 -24.09 39.06 30.55
C GLU A 139 -25.44 39.71 30.25
N THR A 140 -25.45 40.65 29.32
CA THR A 140 -26.64 41.32 28.79
C THR A 140 -26.96 40.85 27.36
N ILE A 141 -28.03 41.38 26.77
CA ILE A 141 -28.35 41.16 25.36
C ILE A 141 -27.22 41.70 24.47
N GLY A 142 -26.72 42.91 24.76
CA GLY A 142 -25.60 43.50 24.02
C GLY A 142 -24.33 42.65 24.09
N TYR A 143 -24.02 42.10 25.26
CA TYR A 143 -22.92 41.15 25.43
C TYR A 143 -23.07 39.93 24.51
N HIS A 144 -24.23 39.28 24.49
CA HIS A 144 -24.44 38.11 23.63
C HIS A 144 -24.34 38.46 22.14
N GLN A 145 -24.84 39.61 21.72
CA GLN A 145 -24.69 40.08 20.34
C GLN A 145 -23.23 40.36 19.97
N LEU A 146 -22.45 40.98 20.87
CA LEU A 146 -21.01 41.19 20.71
C LEU A 146 -20.28 39.86 20.50
N MET A 147 -20.57 38.88 21.36
CA MET A 147 -19.99 37.54 21.29
C MET A 147 -20.38 36.81 20.01
N GLU A 148 -21.63 36.95 19.57
CA GLU A 148 -22.12 36.36 18.32
C GLU A 148 -21.44 36.97 17.09
N ILE A 149 -21.33 38.30 17.00
CA ILE A 149 -20.63 38.98 15.91
C ILE A 149 -19.17 38.53 15.86
N PHE A 150 -18.47 38.54 17.00
CA PHE A 150 -17.09 38.09 17.07
C PHE A 150 -16.95 36.63 16.58
N LYS A 151 -17.80 35.74 17.07
CA LYS A 151 -17.73 34.30 16.76
C LYS A 151 -18.08 33.99 15.31
N GLU A 152 -19.22 34.47 14.83
CA GLU A 152 -19.76 34.10 13.52
C GLU A 152 -19.14 34.90 12.38
N LYS A 153 -18.86 36.20 12.60
CA LYS A 153 -18.42 37.11 11.53
C LYS A 153 -16.90 37.27 11.46
N ALA A 154 -16.18 37.12 12.58
CA ALA A 154 -14.72 37.17 12.59
C ALA A 154 -14.09 35.78 12.74
N HIS A 155 -14.25 35.15 13.91
CA HIS A 155 -13.50 33.94 14.26
C HIS A 155 -13.77 32.76 13.33
N LYS A 156 -15.04 32.38 13.14
CA LYS A 156 -15.40 31.24 12.27
C LYS A 156 -15.03 31.46 10.80
N ARG A 157 -15.14 32.70 10.30
CA ARG A 157 -14.75 33.02 8.91
C ARG A 157 -13.24 32.88 8.72
N LEU A 158 -12.45 33.43 9.64
CA LEU A 158 -10.99 33.24 9.65
C LEU A 158 -10.61 31.77 9.79
N GLU A 159 -11.25 31.05 10.72
CA GLU A 159 -10.98 29.62 10.94
C GLU A 159 -11.30 28.79 9.69
N ARG A 160 -12.43 29.03 9.02
CA ARG A 160 -12.78 28.31 7.77
C ARG A 160 -11.71 28.49 6.70
N TYR A 161 -11.12 29.68 6.60
CA TYR A 161 -10.03 29.93 5.67
C TYR A 161 -8.73 29.25 6.13
N VAL A 162 -8.28 29.48 7.36
CA VAL A 162 -6.99 28.93 7.84
C VAL A 162 -7.03 27.40 7.92
N VAL A 163 -8.04 26.84 8.57
CA VAL A 163 -8.16 25.40 8.79
C VAL A 163 -8.57 24.68 7.51
N GLY A 164 -9.49 25.27 6.74
CA GLY A 164 -9.92 24.72 5.45
C GLY A 164 -8.84 24.88 4.40
N VAL A 165 -8.66 26.12 3.92
CA VAL A 165 -7.83 26.44 2.76
C VAL A 165 -6.34 26.27 3.05
N LEU A 166 -5.81 26.81 4.15
CA LEU A 166 -4.36 26.77 4.41
C LEU A 166 -3.86 25.42 4.95
N TRP A 167 -4.67 24.71 5.74
CA TRP A 167 -4.28 23.42 6.33
C TRP A 167 -4.82 22.20 5.58
N GLY A 168 -5.77 22.39 4.66
CA GLY A 168 -6.36 21.33 3.85
C GLY A 168 -7.32 20.39 4.60
N GLU A 169 -7.90 20.84 5.72
CA GLU A 169 -8.82 20.00 6.49
C GLU A 169 -10.21 19.90 5.83
N ALA A 170 -10.63 20.93 5.09
CA ALA A 170 -11.96 20.93 4.50
C ALA A 170 -12.04 19.96 3.31
N PHE A 171 -11.01 19.89 2.47
CA PHE A 171 -11.08 19.03 1.30
C PHE A 171 -11.00 17.54 1.64
N LEU A 172 -10.27 17.21 2.70
CA LEU A 172 -10.20 15.85 3.24
C LEU A 172 -11.55 15.45 3.85
N ARG A 173 -12.09 16.29 4.74
CA ARG A 173 -13.38 16.03 5.40
C ARG A 173 -14.51 15.86 4.39
N LYS A 174 -14.51 16.68 3.33
CA LYS A 174 -15.51 16.63 2.27
C LYS A 174 -15.19 15.62 1.18
N LYS A 175 -14.03 14.95 1.23
CA LYS A 175 -13.57 13.92 0.29
C LYS A 175 -13.51 14.42 -1.16
N TYR A 176 -12.97 15.59 -1.47
CA TYR A 176 -12.96 16.10 -2.85
C TYR A 176 -12.04 15.34 -3.81
N PHE A 177 -11.22 14.41 -3.31
CA PHE A 177 -10.29 13.60 -4.12
C PHE A 177 -10.81 12.17 -4.30
N ILE A 178 -10.42 11.52 -5.40
CA ILE A 178 -10.86 10.14 -5.73
C ILE A 178 -10.50 9.17 -4.62
N SER A 179 -9.32 9.33 -4.03
CA SER A 179 -8.88 8.58 -2.86
C SER A 179 -8.41 9.49 -1.72
N ASP A 180 -8.54 9.00 -0.47
CA ASP A 180 -7.98 9.69 0.69
C ASP A 180 -6.45 9.85 0.56
N SER A 181 -5.79 8.89 -0.10
CA SER A 181 -4.34 8.93 -0.35
C SER A 181 -3.90 10.11 -1.21
N GLU A 182 -4.68 10.50 -2.22
CA GLU A 182 -4.41 11.67 -3.05
C GLU A 182 -4.64 12.95 -2.26
N GLY A 183 -5.74 13.03 -1.49
CA GLY A 183 -5.98 14.16 -0.61
C GLY A 183 -4.83 14.36 0.39
N PHE A 184 -4.30 13.30 0.98
CA PHE A 184 -3.16 13.39 1.89
C PHE A 184 -1.87 13.88 1.21
N LYS A 185 -1.66 13.61 -0.08
CA LYS A 185 -0.52 14.18 -0.84
C LYS A 185 -0.64 15.70 -0.90
N PHE A 186 -1.79 16.21 -1.34
CA PHE A 186 -2.01 17.66 -1.42
C PHE A 186 -1.94 18.35 -0.05
N ARG A 187 -2.40 17.69 1.02
CA ARG A 187 -2.24 18.21 2.38
C ARG A 187 -0.77 18.26 2.81
N LYS A 188 0.03 17.28 2.42
CA LYS A 188 1.46 17.23 2.76
C LYS A 188 2.21 18.43 2.17
N ASP A 189 1.82 18.89 0.99
CA ASP A 189 2.41 20.06 0.32
C ASP A 189 2.12 21.37 1.08
N LEU A 190 1.05 21.42 1.87
CA LEU A 190 0.67 22.57 2.71
C LEU A 190 1.44 22.65 4.04
N VAL A 191 2.17 21.60 4.44
CA VAL A 191 2.84 21.54 5.76
C VAL A 191 3.83 22.70 5.97
N ASN A 192 4.49 23.12 4.89
CA ASN A 192 5.49 24.18 4.91
C ASN A 192 4.87 25.59 4.84
N ASP A 193 3.57 25.72 4.56
CA ASP A 193 2.89 27.02 4.49
C ASP A 193 2.98 27.80 5.81
N LYS A 194 3.00 27.09 6.95
CA LYS A 194 3.11 27.68 8.28
C LYS A 194 4.42 28.45 8.50
N ASP A 195 5.47 28.15 7.72
CA ASP A 195 6.79 28.75 7.80
C ASP A 195 7.01 29.78 6.67
N SER A 196 6.03 29.99 5.78
CA SER A 196 6.09 30.94 4.67
C SER A 196 5.59 32.33 5.07
N ASP A 197 6.24 33.35 4.50
CA ASP A 197 5.78 34.75 4.58
C ASP A 197 4.86 35.14 3.41
N GLU A 198 4.71 34.27 2.41
CA GLU A 198 3.83 34.45 1.24
C GLU A 198 2.75 33.36 1.19
N PHE A 199 1.59 33.65 0.60
CA PHE A 199 0.50 32.66 0.43
C PHE A 199 0.66 31.77 -0.82
N SER A 200 1.81 31.84 -1.50
CA SER A 200 2.10 31.15 -2.76
C SER A 200 1.91 29.63 -2.70
N ILE A 201 2.15 29.00 -1.54
CA ILE A 201 1.97 27.54 -1.35
C ILE A 201 0.48 27.17 -1.46
N ALA A 202 -0.40 27.87 -0.75
CA ALA A 202 -1.84 27.67 -0.86
C ALA A 202 -2.36 28.05 -2.25
N LYS A 203 -1.82 29.12 -2.85
CA LYS A 203 -2.16 29.52 -4.23
C LYS A 203 -1.84 28.43 -5.26
N GLY A 204 -0.74 27.70 -5.10
CA GLY A 204 -0.35 26.61 -6.00
C GLY A 204 -0.95 25.24 -5.68
N ASN A 205 -1.79 25.13 -4.64
CA ASN A 205 -2.34 23.86 -4.20
C ASN A 205 -3.80 23.70 -4.66
N ILE A 206 -4.06 22.66 -5.46
CA ILE A 206 -5.40 22.35 -5.96
C ILE A 206 -6.43 22.18 -4.83
N GLY A 207 -6.03 21.53 -3.73
CA GLY A 207 -6.91 21.30 -2.57
C GLY A 207 -7.32 22.61 -1.92
N SER A 208 -6.38 23.54 -1.74
CA SER A 208 -6.67 24.89 -1.26
C SER A 208 -7.62 25.65 -2.18
N LYS A 209 -7.43 25.58 -3.51
CA LYS A 209 -8.35 26.20 -4.47
C LYS A 209 -9.77 25.63 -4.38
N ILE A 210 -9.91 24.31 -4.31
CA ILE A 210 -11.21 23.64 -4.13
C ILE A 210 -11.86 24.05 -2.79
N ASP A 211 -11.08 24.10 -1.71
CA ASP A 211 -11.59 24.57 -0.42
C ASP A 211 -11.97 26.04 -0.43
N PHE A 212 -11.31 26.87 -1.24
CA PHE A 212 -11.67 28.26 -1.42
C PHE A 212 -12.99 28.41 -2.19
N ILE A 213 -13.19 27.65 -3.28
CA ILE A 213 -14.47 27.54 -3.98
C ILE A 213 -15.56 27.12 -2.98
N GLN A 214 -15.31 26.07 -2.20
CA GLN A 214 -16.23 25.63 -1.15
C GLN A 214 -16.50 26.74 -0.12
N LEU A 215 -15.49 27.54 0.22
CA LEU A 215 -15.60 28.64 1.16
C LEU A 215 -16.54 29.70 0.64
N LEU A 216 -16.30 30.18 -0.58
CA LEU A 216 -17.12 31.17 -1.29
C LEU A 216 -18.55 30.67 -1.50
N LYS A 217 -18.73 29.42 -1.90
CA LYS A 217 -20.05 28.80 -2.00
C LYS A 217 -20.83 28.93 -0.69
N GLY A 218 -20.17 28.65 0.44
CA GLY A 218 -20.78 28.84 1.77
C GLY A 218 -21.18 30.28 2.06
N LEU A 219 -20.41 31.27 1.58
CA LEU A 219 -20.77 32.69 1.71
C LEU A 219 -21.94 33.07 0.79
N THR A 220 -21.97 32.57 -0.45
CA THR A 220 -23.07 32.82 -1.40
C THR A 220 -24.39 32.14 -1.04
N ASP A 221 -24.36 31.10 -0.20
CA ASP A 221 -25.56 30.42 0.28
C ASP A 221 -26.29 31.21 1.38
N GLU A 222 -25.61 32.15 2.04
CA GLU A 222 -26.22 33.07 2.99
C GLU A 222 -26.91 34.24 2.25
N LYS A 223 -28.23 34.35 2.40
CA LYS A 223 -29.07 35.30 1.62
C LYS A 223 -28.71 36.77 1.79
N ASP A 224 -28.12 37.14 2.92
CA ASP A 224 -27.84 38.53 3.27
C ASP A 224 -26.39 38.94 2.94
N ILE A 225 -25.59 38.05 2.32
CA ILE A 225 -24.19 38.32 1.98
C ILE A 225 -24.06 38.72 0.50
N GLU A 226 -23.47 39.89 0.29
CA GLU A 226 -22.97 40.37 -0.99
C GLU A 226 -21.45 40.18 -1.04
N ILE A 227 -20.94 39.55 -2.12
CA ILE A 227 -19.50 39.41 -2.34
C ILE A 227 -19.03 40.60 -3.17
N LEU A 228 -18.18 41.44 -2.56
CA LEU A 228 -17.65 42.65 -3.18
C LEU A 228 -16.34 42.40 -3.94
N ASP A 229 -15.51 41.50 -3.42
CA ASP A 229 -14.27 41.07 -4.08
C ASP A 229 -13.86 39.67 -3.63
N TYR A 230 -13.08 38.99 -4.45
CA TYR A 230 -12.55 37.66 -4.17
C TYR A 230 -11.24 37.43 -4.94
N ASN A 231 -10.41 36.53 -4.42
CA ASN A 231 -9.12 36.23 -5.03
C ASN A 231 -9.29 35.36 -6.29
N LYS A 232 -9.03 35.95 -7.47
CA LYS A 232 -9.13 35.26 -8.76
C LYS A 232 -8.13 34.11 -8.90
N ASP A 233 -6.93 34.22 -8.33
CA ASP A 233 -5.91 33.17 -8.40
C ASP A 233 -6.34 31.87 -7.69
N LEU A 234 -7.09 32.00 -6.59
CA LEU A 234 -7.58 30.86 -5.83
C LEU A 234 -8.81 30.18 -6.47
N ILE A 235 -9.44 30.81 -7.46
CA ILE A 235 -10.54 30.22 -8.24
C ILE A 235 -10.05 29.66 -9.57
N ASP A 236 -8.97 30.19 -10.12
CA ASP A 236 -8.43 29.73 -11.40
C ASP A 236 -7.95 28.27 -11.30
N LEU A 237 -8.75 27.37 -11.87
CA LEU A 237 -8.47 25.93 -12.00
C LEU A 237 -8.20 25.52 -13.45
N VAL A 238 -8.16 26.47 -14.40
CA VAL A 238 -8.17 26.16 -15.84
C VAL A 238 -6.93 25.36 -16.23
N ASN A 239 -5.76 25.72 -15.69
CA ASN A 239 -4.48 25.11 -16.00
C ASN A 239 -4.03 24.03 -15.00
N GLU A 240 -4.91 23.63 -14.08
CA GLU A 240 -4.57 22.69 -13.03
C GLU A 240 -4.80 21.23 -13.44
N ASN A 241 -4.02 20.30 -12.87
CA ASN A 241 -4.27 18.88 -13.05
C ASN A 241 -5.40 18.42 -12.12
N LEU A 242 -6.57 18.13 -12.72
CA LEU A 242 -7.78 17.71 -12.03
C LEU A 242 -8.02 16.19 -12.04
N GLU A 243 -7.07 15.39 -12.52
CA GLU A 243 -7.21 13.92 -12.66
C GLU A 243 -7.59 13.20 -11.36
N ALA A 244 -7.11 13.70 -10.23
CA ALA A 244 -7.32 13.13 -8.89
C ALA A 244 -8.58 13.69 -8.19
N VAL A 245 -9.30 14.62 -8.81
CA VAL A 245 -10.41 15.36 -8.19
C VAL A 245 -11.77 14.76 -8.57
N GLN A 246 -12.69 14.67 -7.61
CA GLN A 246 -14.06 14.21 -7.85
C GLN A 246 -14.94 15.32 -8.46
N PRO A 247 -15.87 15.02 -9.38
CA PRO A 247 -16.66 16.02 -10.11
C PRO A 247 -17.55 16.93 -9.24
N LYS A 248 -17.77 16.60 -7.97
CA LYS A 248 -18.65 17.39 -7.09
C LYS A 248 -18.20 18.84 -6.88
N PHE A 249 -16.90 19.16 -7.04
CA PHE A 249 -16.45 20.55 -6.92
C PHE A 249 -17.05 21.42 -8.04
N LEU A 250 -17.33 20.84 -9.22
CA LEU A 250 -17.96 21.57 -10.34
C LEU A 250 -19.34 22.09 -9.94
N LYS A 251 -20.12 21.32 -9.18
CA LYS A 251 -21.43 21.78 -8.67
C LYS A 251 -21.30 22.92 -7.66
N ASP A 252 -20.23 22.92 -6.87
CA ASP A 252 -19.96 24.03 -5.96
C ASP A 252 -19.49 25.26 -6.73
N PHE A 253 -18.68 25.09 -7.79
CA PHE A 253 -18.17 26.17 -8.64
C PHE A 253 -19.29 26.80 -9.49
N GLU A 254 -20.12 26.00 -10.15
CA GLU A 254 -21.30 26.42 -10.92
C GLU A 254 -22.19 27.37 -10.12
N LYS A 255 -22.52 26.98 -8.88
CA LYS A 255 -23.34 27.81 -7.98
C LYS A 255 -22.75 29.18 -7.68
N ILE A 256 -21.43 29.28 -7.59
CA ILE A 256 -20.76 30.55 -7.32
C ILE A 256 -20.77 31.40 -8.59
N ALA A 257 -20.47 30.80 -9.75
CA ALA A 257 -20.48 31.47 -11.05
C ALA A 257 -21.86 32.07 -11.38
N ASP A 258 -22.94 31.36 -11.04
CA ASP A 258 -24.31 31.83 -11.22
C ASP A 258 -24.67 32.99 -10.29
N LYS A 259 -24.27 32.92 -9.01
CA LYS A 259 -24.68 33.88 -7.97
C LYS A 259 -23.87 35.18 -7.97
N ILE A 260 -22.56 35.12 -8.20
CA ILE A 260 -21.68 36.30 -8.15
C ILE A 260 -21.89 37.21 -9.38
N ASN A 261 -22.51 36.70 -10.45
CA ASN A 261 -22.77 37.42 -11.70
C ASN A 261 -21.53 38.10 -12.30
N ASP A 262 -20.38 37.42 -12.21
CA ASP A 262 -19.11 37.84 -12.79
C ASP A 262 -18.85 37.04 -14.09
N GLU A 263 -18.69 37.74 -15.21
CA GLU A 263 -18.46 37.13 -16.52
C GLU A 263 -17.11 36.41 -16.61
N ASP A 264 -16.05 36.94 -15.97
CA ASP A 264 -14.74 36.28 -15.92
C ASP A 264 -14.84 34.95 -15.17
N LEU A 265 -15.61 34.95 -14.08
CA LEU A 265 -15.84 33.77 -13.26
C LEU A 265 -16.60 32.67 -14.03
N LYS A 266 -17.66 33.05 -14.75
CA LYS A 266 -18.41 32.14 -15.61
C LYS A 266 -17.52 31.54 -16.69
N ARG A 267 -16.72 32.36 -17.37
CA ARG A 267 -15.74 31.89 -18.36
C ARG A 267 -14.71 30.93 -17.75
N THR A 268 -14.22 31.24 -16.56
CA THR A 268 -13.26 30.38 -15.84
C THR A 268 -13.90 29.03 -15.48
N PHE A 269 -15.17 29.04 -15.05
CA PHE A 269 -15.94 27.83 -14.80
C PHE A 269 -16.12 26.99 -16.07
N ASP A 270 -16.56 27.60 -17.18
CA ASP A 270 -16.79 26.89 -18.44
C ASP A 270 -15.50 26.21 -18.94
N LEU A 271 -14.38 26.94 -18.95
CA LEU A 271 -13.07 26.40 -19.32
C LEU A 271 -12.61 25.27 -18.39
N THR A 272 -12.86 25.41 -17.08
CA THR A 272 -12.54 24.36 -16.10
C THR A 272 -13.39 23.12 -16.32
N GLN A 273 -14.68 23.29 -16.62
CA GLN A 273 -15.60 22.19 -16.90
C GLN A 273 -15.23 21.46 -18.18
N GLU A 274 -14.91 22.18 -19.25
CA GLU A 274 -14.43 21.61 -20.51
C GLU A 274 -13.13 20.82 -20.32
N ASN A 275 -12.16 21.40 -19.60
CA ASN A 275 -10.90 20.72 -19.31
C ASN A 275 -11.12 19.45 -18.47
N PHE A 276 -11.99 19.52 -17.46
CA PHE A 276 -12.33 18.36 -16.63
C PHE A 276 -12.99 17.24 -17.44
N HIS A 277 -13.98 17.56 -18.28
CA HIS A 277 -14.62 16.57 -19.16
C HIS A 277 -13.66 15.97 -20.18
N ARG A 278 -12.69 16.75 -20.66
CA ARG A 278 -11.62 16.24 -21.54
C ARG A 278 -10.75 15.22 -20.82
N ILE A 279 -10.32 15.52 -19.59
CA ILE A 279 -9.54 14.60 -18.74
C ILE A 279 -10.32 13.31 -18.47
N GLU A 280 -11.61 13.39 -18.15
CA GLU A 280 -12.45 12.20 -17.94
C GLU A 280 -12.53 11.32 -19.19
N LYS A 281 -12.74 11.91 -20.37
CA LYS A 281 -12.78 11.17 -21.64
C LYS A 281 -11.43 10.52 -21.96
N GLU A 282 -10.32 11.22 -21.75
CA GLU A 282 -8.97 10.68 -21.97
C GLU A 282 -8.69 9.49 -21.05
N LYS A 283 -9.11 9.58 -19.78
CA LYS A 283 -8.99 8.50 -18.80
C LYS A 283 -9.82 7.28 -19.18
N GLU A 284 -11.08 7.49 -19.58
CA GLU A 284 -11.97 6.40 -20.02
C GLU A 284 -11.39 5.70 -21.26
N GLN A 285 -10.89 6.46 -22.25
CA GLN A 285 -10.26 5.89 -23.44
C GLN A 285 -8.98 5.11 -23.11
N ALA A 286 -8.17 5.60 -22.17
CA ALA A 286 -6.98 4.89 -21.72
C ALA A 286 -7.34 3.57 -21.02
N GLU A 287 -8.38 3.58 -20.19
CA GLU A 287 -8.88 2.38 -19.50
C GLU A 287 -9.46 1.35 -20.49
N GLN A 288 -10.23 1.80 -21.49
CA GLN A 288 -10.75 0.92 -22.55
C GLN A 288 -9.60 0.27 -23.35
N LYS A 289 -8.60 1.05 -23.75
CA LYS A 289 -7.41 0.51 -24.45
C LYS A 289 -6.65 -0.51 -23.62
N ALA A 290 -6.42 -0.24 -22.33
CA ALA A 290 -5.75 -1.16 -21.42
C ALA A 290 -6.54 -2.47 -21.25
N ASN A 291 -7.86 -2.38 -21.09
CA ASN A 291 -8.74 -3.55 -21.00
C ASN A 291 -8.77 -4.37 -22.29
N ASP A 292 -8.76 -3.73 -23.46
CA ASP A 292 -8.71 -4.42 -24.75
C ASP A 292 -7.36 -5.09 -25.00
N GLU A 293 -6.25 -4.46 -24.59
CA GLU A 293 -4.92 -5.07 -24.61
C GLU A 293 -4.84 -6.28 -23.67
N GLU A 294 -5.40 -6.18 -22.46
CA GLU A 294 -5.43 -7.29 -21.51
C GLU A 294 -6.28 -8.45 -22.05
N ARG A 295 -7.43 -8.16 -22.66
CA ARG A 295 -8.26 -9.17 -23.35
C ARG A 295 -7.50 -9.85 -24.48
N LYS A 296 -6.80 -9.09 -25.33
CA LYS A 296 -5.98 -9.65 -26.41
C LYS A 296 -4.85 -10.54 -25.86
N ARG A 297 -4.19 -10.12 -24.77
CA ARG A 297 -3.16 -10.93 -24.10
C ARG A 297 -3.73 -12.24 -23.56
N LYS A 298 -4.89 -12.20 -22.89
CA LYS A 298 -5.58 -13.40 -22.37
C LYS A 298 -5.98 -14.37 -23.49
N ILE A 299 -6.54 -13.87 -24.58
CA ILE A 299 -6.90 -14.69 -25.75
C ILE A 299 -5.64 -15.32 -26.38
N ALA A 300 -4.57 -14.56 -26.55
CA ALA A 300 -3.31 -15.09 -27.08
C ALA A 300 -2.70 -16.16 -26.16
N GLU A 301 -2.78 -15.98 -24.85
CA GLU A 301 -2.33 -16.97 -23.86
C GLU A 301 -3.18 -18.24 -23.88
N GLU A 302 -4.51 -18.12 -24.01
CA GLU A 302 -5.41 -19.27 -24.17
C GLU A 302 -5.13 -20.04 -25.46
N ILE A 303 -4.97 -19.34 -26.60
CA ILE A 303 -4.61 -19.96 -27.88
C ILE A 303 -3.26 -20.68 -27.77
N ALA A 304 -2.25 -20.06 -27.15
CA ALA A 304 -0.95 -20.69 -26.94
C ALA A 304 -1.05 -21.93 -26.03
N LYS A 305 -1.86 -21.88 -24.97
CA LYS A 305 -2.13 -23.05 -24.10
C LYS A 305 -2.83 -24.17 -24.88
N GLU A 306 -3.82 -23.84 -25.70
CA GLU A 306 -4.48 -24.82 -26.55
C GLU A 306 -3.52 -25.44 -27.57
N GLU A 307 -2.64 -24.64 -28.18
CA GLU A 307 -1.65 -25.13 -29.13
C GLU A 307 -0.64 -26.07 -28.46
N VAL A 308 -0.14 -25.70 -27.28
CA VAL A 308 0.73 -26.56 -26.48
C VAL A 308 0.01 -27.86 -26.09
N ASN A 309 -1.26 -27.80 -25.69
CA ASN A 309 -2.04 -29.00 -25.37
C ASN A 309 -2.26 -29.88 -26.61
N LYS A 310 -2.53 -29.29 -27.78
CA LYS A 310 -2.63 -30.02 -29.06
C LYS A 310 -1.31 -30.69 -29.42
N ARG A 311 -0.16 -30.02 -29.25
CA ARG A 311 1.18 -30.59 -29.46
C ARG A 311 1.43 -31.77 -28.51
N LYS A 312 1.17 -31.61 -27.21
CA LYS A 312 1.29 -32.70 -26.23
C LYS A 312 0.38 -33.90 -26.54
N LEU A 313 -0.85 -33.66 -27.01
CA LEU A 313 -1.75 -34.74 -27.43
C LEU A 313 -1.25 -35.43 -28.69
N ALA A 314 -0.66 -34.71 -29.64
CA ALA A 314 -0.05 -35.28 -30.84
C ALA A 314 1.19 -36.12 -30.48
N GLU A 315 2.08 -35.61 -29.64
CA GLU A 315 3.25 -36.36 -29.12
C GLU A 315 2.84 -37.66 -28.43
N LYS A 316 1.84 -37.61 -27.53
CA LYS A 316 1.31 -38.82 -26.88
C LYS A 316 0.74 -39.84 -27.88
N LYS A 317 0.08 -39.37 -28.95
CA LYS A 317 -0.44 -40.29 -29.99
C LYS A 317 0.70 -40.97 -30.75
N VAL A 318 1.76 -40.23 -31.09
CA VAL A 318 2.96 -40.77 -31.73
C VAL A 318 3.63 -41.81 -30.82
N GLU A 319 3.80 -41.49 -29.53
CA GLU A 319 4.41 -42.40 -28.56
C GLU A 319 3.61 -43.71 -28.39
N ILE A 320 2.27 -43.63 -28.33
CA ILE A 320 1.40 -44.82 -28.29
C ILE A 320 1.54 -45.65 -29.59
N GLU A 321 1.68 -45.01 -30.74
CA GLU A 321 1.83 -45.71 -32.01
C GLU A 321 3.21 -46.37 -32.15
N GLU A 322 4.28 -45.71 -31.69
CA GLU A 322 5.62 -46.31 -31.57
C GLU A 322 5.64 -47.51 -30.62
N GLU A 323 4.98 -47.40 -29.46
CA GLU A 323 4.89 -48.49 -28.48
C GLU A 323 4.15 -49.70 -29.07
N LYS A 324 3.05 -49.47 -29.81
CA LYS A 324 2.36 -50.52 -30.56
C LYS A 324 3.25 -51.19 -31.61
N ARG A 325 4.06 -50.41 -32.34
CA ARG A 325 5.01 -50.97 -33.33
C ARG A 325 6.08 -51.82 -32.63
N ARG A 326 6.66 -51.35 -31.52
CA ARG A 326 7.64 -52.13 -30.73
C ARG A 326 7.05 -53.43 -30.20
N LEU A 327 5.80 -53.41 -29.72
CA LEU A 327 5.11 -54.61 -29.25
C LEU A 327 4.90 -55.62 -30.38
N ALA A 328 4.48 -55.18 -31.57
CA ALA A 328 4.33 -56.03 -32.73
C ALA A 328 5.67 -56.66 -33.17
N GLU A 329 6.75 -55.87 -33.19
CA GLU A 329 8.11 -56.34 -33.52
C GLU A 329 8.60 -57.39 -32.50
N LEU A 330 8.41 -57.14 -31.20
CA LEU A 330 8.71 -58.11 -30.15
C LEU A 330 7.91 -59.41 -30.30
N GLU A 331 6.66 -59.34 -30.72
CA GLU A 331 5.83 -60.52 -30.96
C GLU A 331 6.33 -61.32 -32.17
N THR A 332 6.75 -60.65 -33.24
CA THR A 332 7.38 -61.31 -34.40
C THR A 332 8.68 -62.00 -34.03
N LEU A 333 9.56 -61.32 -33.28
CA LEU A 333 10.82 -61.89 -32.77
C LEU A 333 10.58 -63.07 -31.81
N LYS A 334 9.53 -63.01 -30.98
CA LYS A 334 9.15 -64.16 -30.14
C LYS A 334 8.73 -65.36 -30.97
N LYS A 335 7.90 -65.17 -32.00
CA LYS A 335 7.49 -66.25 -32.92
C LYS A 335 8.67 -66.82 -33.70
N GLU A 336 9.62 -65.98 -34.13
CA GLU A 336 10.85 -66.45 -34.77
C GLU A 336 11.74 -67.24 -33.81
N LYS A 337 11.90 -66.75 -32.57
CA LYS A 337 12.66 -67.45 -31.53
C LYS A 337 12.04 -68.80 -31.19
N GLU A 338 10.72 -68.87 -31.05
CA GLU A 338 10.00 -70.11 -30.76
C GLU A 338 10.13 -71.13 -31.91
N ARG A 339 10.13 -70.66 -33.17
CA ARG A 339 10.44 -71.49 -34.34
C ARG A 339 11.88 -72.01 -34.31
N ALA A 340 12.84 -71.18 -33.94
CA ALA A 340 14.24 -71.58 -33.80
C ALA A 340 14.46 -72.58 -32.66
N GLU A 341 13.79 -72.39 -31.51
CA GLU A 341 13.81 -73.33 -30.38
C GLU A 341 13.18 -74.68 -30.76
N ALA A 342 12.08 -74.69 -31.52
CA ALA A 342 11.47 -75.92 -32.03
C ALA A 342 12.36 -76.67 -33.04
N GLN A 343 13.11 -75.95 -33.87
CA GLN A 343 14.11 -76.55 -34.76
C GLN A 343 15.29 -77.13 -33.99
N LEU A 344 15.81 -76.40 -32.99
CA LEU A 344 16.85 -76.90 -32.08
C LEU A 344 16.38 -78.14 -31.32
N ALA A 345 15.13 -78.17 -30.82
CA ALA A 345 14.57 -79.33 -30.13
C ALA A 345 14.49 -80.57 -31.03
N LYS A 346 14.17 -80.40 -32.32
CA LYS A 346 14.23 -81.50 -33.30
C LYS A 346 15.65 -82.03 -33.51
N ILE A 347 16.63 -81.15 -33.64
CA ILE A 347 18.05 -81.54 -33.82
C ILE A 347 18.56 -82.28 -32.59
N VAL A 348 18.21 -81.80 -31.38
CA VAL A 348 18.57 -82.45 -30.11
C VAL A 348 17.87 -83.81 -29.94
N ALA A 349 16.64 -83.95 -30.41
CA ALA A 349 15.92 -85.23 -30.39
C ALA A 349 16.53 -86.25 -31.38
N GLU A 350 16.96 -85.82 -32.56
CA GLU A 350 17.70 -86.68 -33.51
C GLU A 350 19.07 -87.11 -32.96
N GLN A 351 19.78 -86.22 -32.26
CA GLN A 351 21.04 -86.57 -31.60
C GLN A 351 20.83 -87.57 -30.45
N LYS A 352 19.79 -87.38 -29.63
CA LYS A 352 19.41 -88.34 -28.57
C LYS A 352 19.00 -89.71 -29.11
N ALA A 353 18.29 -89.76 -30.25
CA ALA A 353 17.92 -91.01 -30.89
C ALA A 353 19.15 -91.77 -31.46
N LYS A 354 20.17 -91.04 -31.94
CA LYS A 354 21.47 -91.64 -32.33
C LYS A 354 22.28 -92.13 -31.12
N GLU A 355 22.27 -91.37 -30.01
CA GLU A 355 22.93 -91.78 -28.77
C GLU A 355 22.26 -92.98 -28.06
N GLU A 356 20.95 -93.19 -28.24
CA GLU A 356 20.23 -94.37 -27.74
C GLU A 356 20.48 -95.63 -28.58
N GLN A 357 20.76 -95.50 -29.89
CA GLN A 357 21.14 -96.65 -30.72
C GLN A 357 22.55 -97.16 -30.45
N ASP A 358 23.49 -96.30 -30.03
CA ASP A 358 24.87 -96.70 -29.71
C ASP A 358 25.05 -97.24 -28.27
N LYS A 359 24.11 -96.96 -27.35
CA LYS A 359 24.19 -97.39 -25.93
C LYS A 359 23.77 -98.84 -25.65
N ASN A 360 23.26 -99.58 -26.63
CA ASN A 360 22.85 -100.98 -26.45
C ASN A 360 23.92 -102.03 -26.83
N LYS A 361 25.17 -101.63 -27.07
CA LYS A 361 26.21 -102.55 -27.61
C LYS A 361 27.55 -102.61 -26.88
N LYS A 362 27.73 -102.03 -25.69
CA LYS A 362 28.93 -102.30 -24.85
C LYS A 362 28.76 -101.77 -23.42
N LEU A 363 28.39 -102.68 -22.52
CA LEU A 363 28.64 -102.61 -21.09
C LEU A 363 29.93 -103.40 -20.83
N THR A 364 31.05 -102.74 -20.54
CA THR A 364 32.13 -103.21 -19.62
C THR A 364 33.28 -102.18 -19.57
N ASP A 365 33.61 -101.82 -18.33
CA ASP A 365 34.83 -101.20 -17.80
C ASP A 365 35.10 -99.69 -17.99
N LYS A 366 35.60 -98.92 -17.01
CA LYS A 366 35.37 -98.70 -15.56
C LYS A 366 36.27 -97.52 -15.18
N ASN A 367 35.70 -96.49 -14.55
CA ASN A 367 36.29 -95.47 -13.66
C ASN A 367 37.66 -94.81 -14.00
N SER A 368 37.68 -93.47 -14.13
CA SER A 368 38.01 -92.51 -13.03
C SER A 368 38.55 -91.16 -13.55
N LEU A 369 38.05 -90.05 -12.96
CA LEU A 369 38.71 -88.74 -12.68
C LEU A 369 39.38 -87.94 -13.84
N LEU A 370 39.46 -86.61 -13.93
CA LEU A 370 39.05 -85.43 -13.17
C LEU A 370 39.51 -84.19 -14.00
N ASN A 371 38.71 -83.12 -14.02
CA ASN A 371 39.10 -81.69 -14.09
C ASN A 371 39.58 -80.96 -15.39
N GLN A 372 38.98 -79.76 -15.51
CA GLN A 372 39.50 -78.44 -15.94
C GLN A 372 39.83 -78.19 -17.42
N GLU A 373 39.66 -77.02 -18.04
CA GLU A 373 39.01 -75.72 -17.76
C GLU A 373 39.17 -74.87 -19.06
N VAL A 374 38.67 -73.63 -19.06
CA VAL A 374 38.94 -72.51 -20.01
C VAL A 374 38.09 -72.51 -21.30
N SER A 375 36.96 -71.79 -21.36
CA SER A 375 36.77 -70.33 -21.55
C SER A 375 36.99 -69.87 -23.00
N TYR A 376 35.91 -69.42 -23.68
CA TYR A 376 35.81 -68.04 -24.22
C TYR A 376 34.42 -67.71 -24.86
N PHE A 377 33.95 -66.49 -24.55
CA PHE A 377 32.89 -65.65 -25.19
C PHE A 377 31.39 -66.02 -25.06
N LYS A 378 30.42 -65.10 -25.02
CA LYS A 378 30.18 -63.76 -24.40
C LYS A 378 28.70 -63.42 -24.73
N ALA A 379 28.06 -62.61 -23.88
CA ALA A 379 26.84 -61.78 -24.11
C ALA A 379 25.47 -62.52 -24.17
N THR A 380 24.35 -62.07 -23.59
CA THR A 380 23.94 -60.74 -23.11
C THR A 380 22.70 -60.81 -22.20
N ARG A 381 22.76 -60.25 -20.99
CA ARG A 381 21.67 -59.47 -20.37
C ARG A 381 22.32 -58.23 -19.79
N LYS A 382 22.03 -57.06 -20.35
CA LYS A 382 22.52 -55.77 -19.82
C LYS A 382 21.75 -55.45 -18.54
N THR A 383 22.39 -55.70 -17.40
CA THR A 383 22.16 -54.96 -16.16
C THR A 383 23.13 -53.77 -16.17
N LEU A 384 22.66 -52.58 -15.76
CA LEU A 384 23.47 -51.36 -15.65
C LEU A 384 24.81 -51.68 -14.96
N THR A 385 25.91 -51.32 -15.60
CA THR A 385 27.26 -51.47 -15.04
C THR A 385 27.46 -50.47 -13.90
N GLY A 386 28.38 -50.78 -12.96
CA GLY A 386 28.71 -49.89 -11.83
C GLY A 386 28.95 -48.44 -12.27
N ASP A 387 29.70 -48.26 -13.37
CA ASP A 387 29.96 -46.95 -13.98
C ASP A 387 28.69 -46.18 -14.42
N ASP A 388 27.64 -46.87 -14.89
CA ASP A 388 26.40 -46.20 -15.32
C ASP A 388 25.56 -45.75 -14.11
N ALA A 389 25.55 -46.55 -13.03
CA ALA A 389 24.88 -46.18 -11.79
C ALA A 389 25.63 -45.02 -11.09
N GLU A 390 26.96 -45.04 -11.11
CA GLU A 390 27.79 -43.98 -10.55
C GLU A 390 27.65 -42.65 -11.33
N GLN A 391 27.58 -42.69 -12.66
CA GLN A 391 27.28 -41.50 -13.48
C GLN A 391 25.89 -40.92 -13.18
N LEU A 392 24.88 -41.77 -12.97
CA LEU A 392 23.54 -41.33 -12.59
C LEU A 392 23.54 -40.68 -11.20
N VAL A 393 24.23 -41.27 -10.22
CA VAL A 393 24.34 -40.69 -8.86
C VAL A 393 25.15 -39.38 -8.88
N HIS A 394 26.21 -39.28 -9.68
CA HIS A 394 26.93 -38.02 -9.90
C HIS A 394 26.05 -36.93 -10.53
N SER A 395 25.17 -37.29 -11.47
CA SER A 395 24.21 -36.33 -12.03
C SER A 395 23.21 -35.84 -10.97
N ILE A 396 22.77 -36.72 -10.07
CA ILE A 396 21.89 -36.36 -8.94
C ILE A 396 22.62 -35.43 -7.97
N ASP A 397 23.88 -35.72 -7.61
CA ASP A 397 24.69 -34.86 -6.74
C ASP A 397 24.86 -33.45 -7.34
N LEU A 398 25.14 -33.37 -8.65
CA LEU A 398 25.29 -32.09 -9.36
C LEU A 398 23.98 -31.29 -9.44
N TYR A 399 22.87 -31.92 -9.84
CA TYR A 399 21.59 -31.22 -9.98
C TYR A 399 21.02 -30.78 -8.63
N VAL A 400 21.10 -31.62 -7.60
CA VAL A 400 20.63 -31.29 -6.25
C VAL A 400 21.55 -30.25 -5.61
N GLY A 401 22.87 -30.32 -5.84
CA GLY A 401 23.85 -29.34 -5.36
C GLY A 401 23.65 -27.95 -5.96
N ASN A 402 23.35 -27.88 -7.27
CA ASN A 402 23.00 -26.64 -7.93
C ASN A 402 21.69 -26.05 -7.38
N ALA A 403 20.66 -26.89 -7.17
CA ALA A 403 19.38 -26.46 -6.61
C ALA A 403 19.52 -25.90 -5.18
N ALA A 404 20.34 -26.54 -4.33
CA ALA A 404 20.65 -26.03 -2.99
C ALA A 404 21.40 -24.68 -3.04
N SER A 405 22.37 -24.54 -3.94
CA SER A 405 23.14 -23.30 -4.12
C SER A 405 22.28 -22.13 -4.63
N TYR A 406 21.31 -22.39 -5.51
CA TYR A 406 20.35 -21.37 -5.94
C TYR A 406 19.45 -20.91 -4.79
N LEU A 407 19.00 -21.83 -3.92
CA LEU A 407 18.23 -21.46 -2.73
C LEU A 407 19.04 -20.59 -1.77
N ASP A 408 20.34 -20.88 -1.60
CA ASP A 408 21.23 -20.04 -0.80
C ASP A 408 21.37 -18.62 -1.37
N SER A 409 21.50 -18.50 -2.69
CA SER A 409 21.53 -17.18 -3.33
C SER A 409 20.22 -16.38 -3.17
N ILE A 410 19.08 -17.07 -3.07
CA ILE A 410 17.76 -16.47 -2.83
C ILE A 410 17.65 -16.00 -1.37
N PHE A 411 18.14 -16.81 -0.41
CA PHE A 411 18.18 -16.43 1.00
C PHE A 411 19.11 -15.25 1.27
N GLU A 412 20.22 -15.13 0.55
CA GLU A 412 21.18 -14.03 0.71
C GLU A 412 20.74 -12.71 0.07
N LYS A 413 19.97 -12.76 -1.03
CA LYS A 413 19.62 -11.56 -1.82
C LYS A 413 18.24 -10.97 -1.50
N GLU A 414 17.28 -11.74 -1.00
CA GLU A 414 15.92 -11.25 -0.75
C GLU A 414 15.51 -11.28 0.73
N ASN A 415 15.42 -10.09 1.33
CA ASN A 415 14.98 -9.90 2.71
C ASN A 415 13.45 -9.76 2.89
N GLY A 416 12.67 -9.82 1.80
CA GLY A 416 11.23 -9.51 1.78
C GLY A 416 10.25 -10.68 1.97
N PHE A 417 10.72 -11.92 2.11
CA PHE A 417 9.82 -13.07 2.20
C PHE A 417 8.99 -13.09 3.49
N SER A 418 7.71 -13.46 3.36
CA SER A 418 6.86 -13.76 4.52
C SER A 418 7.42 -14.94 5.34
N ILE A 419 7.14 -14.96 6.65
CA ILE A 419 7.65 -16.00 7.58
C ILE A 419 7.29 -17.41 7.08
N LYS A 420 6.06 -17.61 6.63
CA LYS A 420 5.58 -18.91 6.10
C LYS A 420 6.31 -19.33 4.82
N THR A 421 6.65 -18.36 3.96
CA THR A 421 7.44 -18.62 2.74
C THR A 421 8.86 -19.04 3.09
N LYS A 422 9.49 -18.38 4.08
CA LYS A 422 10.84 -18.75 4.55
C LYS A 422 10.85 -20.17 5.14
N GLU A 423 9.88 -20.53 5.97
CA GLU A 423 9.78 -21.88 6.56
C GLU A 423 9.67 -22.97 5.48
N ASN A 424 8.83 -22.76 4.46
CA ASN A 424 8.70 -23.70 3.34
C ASN A 424 10.00 -23.84 2.55
N LEU A 425 10.70 -22.72 2.28
CA LEU A 425 11.98 -22.74 1.57
C LEU A 425 13.07 -23.45 2.39
N TYR A 426 13.10 -23.26 3.71
CA TYR A 426 14.01 -23.98 4.60
C TYR A 426 13.73 -25.49 4.60
N TYR A 427 12.45 -25.89 4.56
CA TYR A 427 12.07 -27.30 4.47
C TYR A 427 12.52 -27.93 3.15
N VAL A 428 12.37 -27.22 2.03
CA VAL A 428 12.87 -27.66 0.72
C VAL A 428 14.38 -27.81 0.74
N LYS A 429 15.11 -26.81 1.25
CA LYS A 429 16.57 -26.87 1.39
C LYS A 429 17.01 -28.07 2.22
N SER A 430 16.38 -28.29 3.38
CA SER A 430 16.72 -29.41 4.26
C SER A 430 16.59 -30.79 3.58
N ASN A 431 15.59 -30.97 2.71
CA ASN A 431 15.43 -32.22 1.96
C ASN A 431 16.46 -32.37 0.85
N LEU A 432 16.86 -31.27 0.19
CA LEU A 432 17.94 -31.28 -0.81
C LEU A 432 19.28 -31.63 -0.15
N ASP A 433 19.59 -31.06 1.01
CA ASP A 433 20.82 -31.37 1.76
C ASP A 433 20.87 -32.84 2.22
N LYS A 434 19.72 -33.43 2.58
CA LYS A 434 19.62 -34.86 2.89
C LYS A 434 19.86 -35.72 1.65
N ALA A 435 19.27 -35.36 0.52
CA ALA A 435 19.46 -36.08 -0.74
C ALA A 435 20.93 -36.03 -1.22
N LEU A 436 21.60 -34.89 -1.05
CA LEU A 436 23.05 -34.74 -1.31
C LEU A 436 23.87 -35.66 -0.42
N LYS A 437 23.61 -35.68 0.90
CA LYS A 437 24.33 -36.58 1.81
C LYS A 437 24.14 -38.05 1.46
N VAL A 438 22.92 -38.46 1.09
CA VAL A 438 22.64 -39.83 0.65
C VAL A 438 23.38 -40.14 -0.65
N SER A 439 23.36 -39.23 -1.62
CA SER A 439 24.10 -39.36 -2.88
C SER A 439 25.61 -39.54 -2.64
N GLN A 440 26.20 -38.71 -1.78
CA GLN A 440 27.61 -38.80 -1.41
C GLN A 440 27.97 -40.07 -0.65
N ILE A 441 27.05 -40.60 0.18
CA ILE A 441 27.23 -41.89 0.85
C ILE A 441 27.22 -43.02 -0.18
N ILE A 442 26.33 -42.97 -1.17
CA ILE A 442 26.25 -43.96 -2.24
C ILE A 442 27.53 -43.93 -3.10
N ILE A 443 28.04 -42.76 -3.47
CA ILE A 443 29.31 -42.63 -4.22
C ILE A 443 30.49 -43.15 -3.40
N LYS A 444 30.52 -42.92 -2.09
CA LYS A 444 31.61 -43.39 -1.21
C LYS A 444 31.53 -44.86 -0.83
N SER A 445 30.36 -45.48 -0.96
CA SER A 445 30.12 -46.87 -0.59
C SER A 445 30.18 -47.69 -1.87
N ASP A 446 31.27 -48.42 -2.07
CA ASP A 446 31.49 -49.29 -3.23
C ASP A 446 30.49 -50.48 -3.19
N PHE A 447 29.23 -50.24 -3.56
CA PHE A 447 28.15 -51.22 -3.49
C PHE A 447 28.27 -52.20 -4.66
N ASP A 448 29.12 -53.21 -4.53
CA ASP A 448 29.15 -54.36 -5.43
C ASP A 448 27.90 -55.23 -5.19
N TYR A 449 26.81 -54.93 -5.90
CA TYR A 449 25.54 -55.67 -5.81
C TYR A 449 25.63 -57.00 -6.57
N LYS A 450 26.55 -57.87 -6.15
CA LYS A 450 26.46 -59.31 -6.42
C LYS A 450 25.70 -59.93 -5.27
N SER A 451 24.51 -60.44 -5.55
CA SER A 451 23.75 -61.28 -4.64
C SER A 451 24.59 -62.49 -4.20
N SER A 452 25.32 -62.36 -3.10
CA SER A 452 25.86 -63.52 -2.39
C SER A 452 24.69 -64.16 -1.65
N ASN A 453 24.15 -65.26 -2.18
CA ASN A 453 23.31 -66.16 -1.40
C ASN A 453 24.17 -66.78 -0.29
N HIS A 454 24.27 -66.10 0.85
CA HIS A 454 24.77 -66.71 2.07
C HIS A 454 23.61 -67.49 2.71
N LYS A 455 23.76 -68.81 2.85
CA LYS A 455 22.93 -69.58 3.78
C LYS A 455 23.30 -69.14 5.19
N VAL A 456 22.47 -68.30 5.79
CA VAL A 456 22.60 -67.90 7.19
C VAL A 456 21.92 -68.96 8.05
N ASP A 457 22.63 -69.48 9.04
CA ASP A 457 22.04 -70.31 10.09
C ASP A 457 21.21 -69.39 10.99
N LEU A 458 19.89 -69.41 10.78
CA LEU A 458 18.95 -68.54 11.50
C LEU A 458 19.05 -68.70 13.01
N ALA A 459 19.39 -69.90 13.51
CA ALA A 459 19.50 -70.14 14.94
C ALA A 459 20.67 -69.35 15.54
N LYS A 460 21.82 -69.37 14.85
CA LYS A 460 23.04 -68.67 15.28
C LYS A 460 22.89 -67.15 15.16
N TYR A 461 22.23 -66.67 14.10
CA TYR A 461 21.96 -65.24 13.94
C TYR A 461 21.01 -64.68 15.01
N ILE A 462 20.00 -65.45 15.42
CA ILE A 462 19.10 -65.05 16.50
C ILE A 462 19.84 -65.03 17.84
N GLU A 463 20.73 -66.01 18.08
CA GLU A 463 21.56 -66.08 19.29
C GLU A 463 22.53 -64.89 19.40
N ASP A 464 23.21 -64.54 18.30
CA ASP A 464 24.10 -63.38 18.22
C ASP A 464 23.34 -62.05 18.39
N TYR A 465 22.14 -61.93 17.79
CA TYR A 465 21.29 -60.74 17.94
C TYR A 465 20.79 -60.53 19.38
N PHE A 466 20.42 -61.61 20.09
CA PHE A 466 20.03 -61.52 21.50
C PHE A 466 21.20 -61.19 22.42
N ASN A 467 22.41 -61.70 22.13
CA ASN A 467 23.62 -61.34 22.88
C ASN A 467 24.00 -59.87 22.67
N ASP A 468 23.92 -59.35 21.45
CA ASP A 468 24.21 -57.94 21.16
C ASP A 468 23.17 -56.99 21.79
N CYS A 469 21.90 -57.39 21.83
CA CYS A 469 20.85 -56.65 22.53
C CYS A 469 20.99 -56.68 24.07
N ALA A 470 21.61 -57.72 24.63
CA ALA A 470 21.92 -57.81 26.07
C ALA A 470 23.11 -56.90 26.46
N ILE A 471 24.11 -56.75 25.58
CA ILE A 471 25.27 -55.88 25.79
C ILE A 471 24.87 -54.39 25.67
N ALA A 472 23.95 -54.05 24.75
CA ALA A 472 23.51 -52.66 24.54
C ALA A 472 22.57 -52.08 25.63
N ARG A 473 22.09 -52.88 26.60
CA ARG A 473 21.14 -52.46 27.64
C ARG A 473 21.67 -52.42 29.08
N ILE A 474 22.95 -52.72 29.31
CA ILE A 474 23.54 -52.70 30.66
C ILE A 474 24.05 -51.31 31.09
N ASP A 475 24.32 -50.38 30.17
CA ASP A 475 24.90 -49.06 30.50
C ASP A 475 23.88 -47.91 30.74
N LYS A 476 22.58 -48.21 30.91
CA LYS A 476 21.57 -47.18 31.27
C LYS A 476 20.60 -47.58 32.39
N LEU A 477 21.05 -48.42 33.33
CA LEU A 477 20.37 -48.65 34.61
C LEU A 477 21.39 -48.55 35.75
N ASN A 478 21.70 -47.34 36.17
CA ASN A 478 22.13 -47.10 37.55
C ASN A 478 21.21 -46.05 38.16
N ILE A 479 20.25 -46.55 38.92
CA ILE A 479 19.39 -45.81 39.82
C ILE A 479 20.15 -45.71 41.15
N LYS A 480 20.64 -44.52 41.48
CA LYS A 480 20.60 -43.92 42.81
C LYS A 480 20.90 -42.43 42.74
#